data_AF-A0A2N1MMQ5-F1
#
_entry.id   AF-A0A2N1MMQ5-F1
#
_cell.length_a   1.000
_cell.length_b   1.000
_cell.length_c   1.000
_cell.angle_alpha   90.00
_cell.angle_beta   90.00
_cell.angle_gamma   90.00
#
_symmetry.space_group_name_H-M   'P 1'
#
loop_
_entity.id
_entity.type
_entity.pdbx_description
1 polymer ?
#
loop_
_entity_poly.entity_id
_entity_poly.type
_entity_poly.pdbx_seq_one_letter_code
_entity_poly.pdbx_strand_id
1 'polypeptide(L)'
;MTSNKTMVFVEIVGDSTPIMKKLNLENNLSNIRKELKKYINDMNILLFAIKIGQKFAKTELDDENDTILNDIIFENSGIKFLYLMKNSNPIWKYLNEKCKLDYGRITSFEGIKEANSKAFKLKDCEFKPIDSNGYKKGRLEFKSEEDWMKKTNLFFG
;
A
#
# COMPACT_ATOMS: atom_id res chain seq x y z
N MET A 1 -26.82 18.76 2.60
CA MET A 1 -26.96 17.75 3.68
C MET A 1 -25.67 17.72 4.46
N THR A 2 -25.70 18.08 5.74
CA THR A 2 -24.56 17.97 6.65
C THR A 2 -24.17 16.51 6.77
N SER A 3 -22.99 16.12 6.24
CA SER A 3 -22.49 14.77 6.47
C SER A 3 -22.28 14.59 7.98
N ASN A 4 -23.10 13.76 8.62
CA ASN A 4 -22.97 13.47 10.05
C ASN A 4 -21.72 12.61 10.28
N LYS A 5 -20.56 13.27 10.31
CA LYS A 5 -19.28 12.59 10.57
C LYS A 5 -19.24 12.15 12.03
N THR A 6 -19.07 10.86 12.23
CA THR A 6 -18.98 10.22 13.55
C THR A 6 -17.52 9.95 13.90
N MET A 7 -17.19 9.96 15.19
CA MET A 7 -15.84 9.59 15.64
C MET A 7 -15.63 8.08 15.49
N VAL A 8 -14.55 7.69 14.82
CA VAL A 8 -14.15 6.31 14.57
C VAL A 8 -12.66 6.15 14.88
N PHE A 9 -12.32 5.09 15.59
CA PHE A 9 -10.95 4.67 15.86
C PHE A 9 -10.50 3.70 14.79
N VAL A 10 -9.48 4.06 14.03
CA VAL A 10 -8.91 3.25 12.96
C VAL A 10 -7.72 2.47 13.51
N GLU A 11 -7.82 1.16 13.54
CA GLU A 11 -6.81 0.25 14.08
C GLU A 11 -6.21 -0.61 12.97
N ILE A 12 -4.88 -0.61 12.87
CA ILE A 12 -4.15 -1.52 11.99
C ILE A 12 -3.77 -2.74 12.84
N VAL A 13 -4.24 -3.92 12.44
CA VAL A 13 -3.97 -5.17 13.17
C VAL A 13 -2.46 -5.42 13.21
N GLY A 14 -1.90 -5.47 14.42
CA GLY A 14 -0.47 -5.66 14.67
C GLY A 14 0.34 -4.38 14.88
N ASP A 15 -0.26 -3.19 14.69
CA ASP A 15 0.32 -1.92 15.14
C ASP A 15 -0.26 -1.51 16.51
N SER A 16 0.52 -0.72 17.27
CA SER A 16 0.17 -0.37 18.65
C SER A 16 -0.70 0.88 18.80
N THR A 17 -0.83 1.70 17.75
CA THR A 17 -1.37 3.06 17.90
C THR A 17 -2.58 3.30 17.01
N PRO A 18 -3.81 3.29 17.56
CA PRO A 18 -5.01 3.63 16.81
C PRO A 18 -5.02 5.10 16.37
N ILE A 19 -5.63 5.37 15.22
CA ILE A 19 -5.81 6.72 14.68
C ILE A 19 -7.27 7.12 14.85
N MET A 20 -7.53 8.18 15.60
CA MET A 20 -8.89 8.72 15.75
C MET A 20 -9.25 9.65 14.58
N LYS A 21 -10.37 9.39 13.90
CA LYS A 21 -10.87 10.21 12.79
C LYS A 21 -12.39 10.36 12.79
N LYS A 22 -12.84 11.51 12.26
CA LYS A 22 -14.26 11.76 11.98
C LYS A 22 -14.59 11.28 10.56
N LEU A 23 -15.34 10.19 10.46
CA LEU A 23 -15.71 9.55 9.19
C LEU A 23 -17.23 9.58 8.99
N ASN A 24 -17.69 9.61 7.74
CA ASN A 24 -19.11 9.45 7.44
C ASN A 24 -19.44 7.95 7.35
N LEU A 25 -20.34 7.47 8.20
CA LEU A 25 -20.72 6.04 8.23
C LEU A 25 -21.50 5.62 6.99
N GLU A 26 -22.15 6.56 6.30
CA GLU A 26 -22.91 6.31 5.06
C GLU A 26 -22.03 6.30 3.81
N ASN A 27 -20.75 6.67 3.93
CA ASN A 27 -19.84 6.61 2.79
C ASN A 27 -19.40 5.17 2.52
N ASN A 28 -19.25 4.83 1.25
CA ASN A 28 -18.62 3.58 0.85
C ASN A 28 -17.12 3.55 1.18
N LEU A 29 -16.56 2.35 1.25
CA LEU A 29 -15.17 2.12 1.64
C LEU A 29 -14.17 2.80 0.69
N SER A 30 -14.48 2.86 -0.60
CA SER A 30 -13.66 3.60 -1.59
C SER A 30 -13.50 5.08 -1.23
N ASN A 31 -14.58 5.74 -0.78
CA ASN A 31 -14.52 7.13 -0.35
C ASN A 31 -13.80 7.28 1.00
N ILE A 32 -14.03 6.35 1.93
CA ILE A 32 -13.31 6.32 3.21
C ILE A 32 -11.80 6.15 2.98
N ARG A 33 -11.39 5.27 2.07
CA ARG A 33 -9.99 5.05 1.70
C ARG A 33 -9.34 6.34 1.18
N LYS A 34 -10.03 7.14 0.37
CA LYS A 34 -9.54 8.45 -0.08
C LYS A 34 -9.36 9.43 1.08
N GLU A 35 -10.25 9.43 2.07
CA GLU A 35 -10.09 10.26 3.27
C GLU A 35 -8.89 9.79 4.12
N LEU A 36 -8.72 8.48 4.31
CA LEU A 36 -7.64 7.89 5.12
C LEU A 36 -6.26 8.03 4.47
N LYS A 37 -6.16 8.00 3.14
CA LYS A 37 -4.89 8.22 2.39
C LYS A 37 -4.18 9.53 2.73
N LYS A 38 -4.91 10.53 3.23
CA LYS A 38 -4.33 11.82 3.64
C LYS A 38 -3.52 11.73 4.94
N TYR A 39 -3.70 10.66 5.70
CA TYR A 39 -3.13 10.48 7.03
C TYR A 39 -2.33 9.18 7.18
N ILE A 40 -2.67 8.15 6.40
CA ILE A 40 -2.02 6.85 6.39
C ILE A 40 -1.27 6.71 5.06
N ASN A 41 0.05 6.87 5.09
CA ASN A 41 0.90 6.82 3.88
C ASN A 41 0.76 5.48 3.14
N ASP A 42 0.67 4.39 3.89
CA ASP A 42 0.65 3.02 3.37
C ASP A 42 -0.77 2.46 3.20
N MET A 43 -1.79 3.31 3.09
CA MET A 43 -3.18 2.84 2.98
C MET A 43 -3.37 1.86 1.81
N ASN A 44 -2.63 2.00 0.70
CA ASN A 44 -2.75 1.13 -0.47
C ASN A 44 -2.27 -0.31 -0.25
N ILE A 45 -1.54 -0.60 0.83
CA ILE A 45 -1.19 -1.99 1.21
C ILE A 45 -2.10 -2.53 2.30
N LEU A 46 -3.09 -1.75 2.76
CA LEU A 46 -4.05 -2.13 3.78
C LEU A 46 -5.40 -2.48 3.14
N LEU A 47 -6.05 -3.51 3.67
CA LEU A 47 -7.44 -3.88 3.37
C LEU A 47 -8.30 -3.58 4.59
N PHE A 48 -9.55 -3.19 4.32
CA PHE A 48 -10.54 -3.12 5.38
C PHE A 48 -10.81 -4.52 5.93
N ALA A 49 -11.09 -4.60 7.23
CA ALA A 49 -11.35 -5.85 7.90
C ALA A 49 -12.55 -5.74 8.83
N ILE A 50 -13.36 -6.81 8.83
CA ILE A 50 -14.49 -7.01 9.71
C ILE A 50 -14.03 -7.87 10.88
N LYS A 51 -14.31 -7.42 12.11
CA LYS A 51 -14.01 -8.19 13.31
C LYS A 51 -15.13 -9.19 13.59
N ILE A 52 -14.79 -10.48 13.65
CA ILE A 52 -15.70 -11.59 13.93
C ILE A 52 -15.18 -12.32 15.17
N GLY A 53 -15.68 -11.95 16.35
CA GLY A 53 -15.17 -12.44 17.62
C GLY A 53 -13.70 -12.06 17.83
N GLN A 54 -12.81 -13.07 17.87
CA GLN A 54 -11.36 -12.88 17.95
C GLN A 54 -10.65 -12.89 16.59
N LYS A 55 -11.39 -13.13 15.49
CA LYS A 55 -10.85 -13.22 14.14
C LYS A 55 -11.17 -11.96 13.33
N PHE A 56 -10.48 -11.81 12.21
CA PHE A 56 -10.71 -10.74 11.24
C PHE A 56 -10.93 -11.33 9.85
N ALA A 57 -11.99 -10.89 9.17
CA ALA A 57 -12.26 -11.18 7.77
C ALA A 57 -11.87 -9.97 6.93
N LYS A 58 -11.12 -10.17 5.84
CA LYS A 58 -10.70 -9.08 4.95
C LYS A 58 -11.78 -8.81 3.91
N THR A 59 -12.00 -7.54 3.59
CA THR A 59 -12.84 -7.12 2.46
C THR A 59 -11.99 -7.09 1.19
N GLU A 60 -12.52 -7.59 0.08
CA GLU A 60 -11.85 -7.46 -1.21
C GLU A 60 -11.89 -6.01 -1.70
N LEU A 61 -10.91 -5.62 -2.53
CA LEU A 61 -10.83 -4.26 -3.03
C LEU A 61 -11.98 -3.91 -3.97
N ASP A 62 -12.46 -4.90 -4.72
CA ASP A 62 -13.52 -4.72 -5.71
C ASP A 62 -14.86 -4.41 -5.03
N ASP A 63 -15.07 -4.94 -3.81
CA ASP A 63 -16.27 -4.73 -3.00
C ASP A 63 -16.31 -3.35 -2.31
N GLU A 64 -15.22 -2.56 -2.35
CA GLU A 64 -15.15 -1.29 -1.62
C GLU A 64 -16.12 -0.21 -2.14
N ASN A 65 -16.55 -0.32 -3.39
CA ASN A 65 -17.51 0.62 -3.96
C ASN A 65 -18.93 0.37 -3.46
N ASP A 66 -19.26 -0.88 -3.19
CA ASP A 66 -20.60 -1.34 -2.83
C ASP A 66 -20.78 -1.49 -1.31
N THR A 67 -19.68 -1.68 -0.58
CA THR A 67 -19.69 -1.80 0.88
C THR A 67 -19.73 -0.44 1.56
N ILE A 68 -20.68 -0.24 2.48
CA ILE A 68 -20.80 0.98 3.28
C ILE A 68 -19.97 0.84 4.56
N LEU A 69 -19.36 1.93 5.04
CA LEU A 69 -18.55 1.90 6.26
C LEU A 69 -19.32 1.32 7.46
N ASN A 70 -20.59 1.71 7.62
CA ASN A 70 -21.43 1.25 8.71
C ASN A 70 -21.57 -0.28 8.78
N ASP A 71 -21.42 -1.00 7.67
CA ASP A 71 -21.58 -2.45 7.59
C ASP A 71 -20.38 -3.21 8.20
N ILE A 72 -19.21 -2.56 8.26
CA ILE A 72 -17.96 -3.19 8.72
C ILE A 72 -17.47 -2.65 10.06
N ILE A 73 -18.07 -1.57 10.57
CA ILE A 73 -17.69 -0.96 11.83
C ILE A 73 -17.99 -1.92 12.98
N PHE A 74 -17.01 -2.06 13.86
CA PHE A 74 -17.18 -2.78 15.11
C PHE A 74 -17.48 -1.78 16.22
N GLU A 75 -18.61 -1.95 16.90
CA GLU A 75 -18.99 -1.11 18.03
C GLU A 75 -18.81 -1.87 19.35
N ASN A 76 -18.10 -1.25 20.29
CA ASN A 76 -17.90 -1.78 21.64
C ASN A 76 -18.03 -0.67 22.67
N SER A 77 -18.99 -0.81 23.59
CA SER A 77 -19.28 0.18 24.63
C SER A 77 -19.49 1.61 24.09
N GLY A 78 -20.16 1.74 22.94
CA GLY A 78 -20.41 3.03 22.27
C GLY A 78 -19.20 3.61 21.51
N ILE A 79 -18.07 2.90 21.50
CA ILE A 79 -16.88 3.27 20.73
C ILE A 79 -16.87 2.50 19.42
N LYS A 80 -16.69 3.23 18.31
CA LYS A 80 -16.68 2.68 16.95
C LYS A 80 -15.25 2.46 16.47
N PHE A 81 -14.97 1.24 16.02
CA PHE A 81 -13.67 0.80 15.53
C PHE A 81 -13.77 0.38 14.07
N LEU A 82 -12.79 0.83 13.30
CA LEU A 82 -12.55 0.40 11.92
C LEU A 82 -11.22 -0.33 11.90
N TYR A 83 -11.24 -1.59 11.48
CA TYR A 83 -10.03 -2.40 11.42
C TYR A 83 -9.44 -2.42 10.01
N LEU A 84 -8.12 -2.31 9.95
CA LEU A 84 -7.32 -2.44 8.75
C LEU A 84 -6.33 -3.59 8.94
N MET A 85 -6.14 -4.41 7.91
CA MET A 85 -5.13 -5.46 7.90
C MET A 85 -4.16 -5.25 6.77
N LYS A 86 -2.88 -5.58 7.01
CA LYS A 86 -1.90 -5.65 5.92
C LYS A 86 -2.34 -6.69 4.91
N ASN A 87 -2.39 -6.28 3.66
CA ASN A 87 -2.57 -7.20 2.56
C ASN A 87 -1.29 -8.04 2.45
N SER A 88 -1.47 -9.36 2.39
CA SER A 88 -0.35 -10.28 2.18
C SER A 88 0.23 -10.13 0.77
N ASN A 89 -0.61 -9.74 -0.18
CA ASN A 89 -0.20 -9.42 -1.55
C ASN A 89 -0.30 -7.91 -1.77
N PRO A 90 0.81 -7.16 -1.84
CA PRO A 90 0.70 -5.75 -2.20
C PRO A 90 0.03 -5.59 -3.56
N ILE A 91 -0.75 -4.52 -3.69
CA ILE A 91 -1.47 -4.22 -4.94
C ILE A 91 -0.41 -3.88 -6.01
N TRP A 92 -0.06 -4.86 -6.85
CA TRP A 92 0.97 -4.69 -7.88
C TRP A 92 0.67 -3.49 -8.77
N LYS A 93 -0.63 -3.24 -9.06
CA LYS A 93 -1.08 -2.11 -9.86
C LYS A 93 -0.69 -0.78 -9.25
N TYR A 94 -0.87 -0.63 -7.93
CA TYR A 94 -0.46 0.57 -7.21
C TYR A 94 1.06 0.75 -7.23
N LEU A 95 1.84 -0.30 -6.97
CA LEU A 95 3.30 -0.24 -7.03
C LEU A 95 3.79 0.11 -8.44
N ASN A 96 3.18 -0.47 -9.46
CA ASN A 96 3.49 -0.16 -10.85
C ASN A 96 3.16 1.30 -11.21
N GLU A 97 2.01 1.81 -10.80
CA GLU A 97 1.62 3.21 -11.03
C GLU A 97 2.56 4.20 -10.33
N LYS A 98 2.96 3.90 -9.09
CA LYS A 98 3.83 4.73 -8.26
C LYS A 98 5.30 4.70 -8.70
N CYS A 99 5.83 3.52 -9.01
CA CYS A 99 7.25 3.29 -9.28
C CYS A 99 7.55 3.13 -10.78
N LYS A 100 6.54 3.21 -11.65
CA LYS A 100 6.67 3.05 -13.10
C LYS A 100 7.42 1.77 -13.48
N LEU A 101 7.03 0.65 -12.85
CA LEU A 101 7.75 -0.63 -13.00
C LEU A 101 7.65 -1.18 -14.43
N ASP A 102 6.63 -0.78 -15.19
CA ASP A 102 6.41 -1.12 -16.60
C ASP A 102 7.14 -0.20 -17.59
N TYR A 103 7.89 0.78 -17.10
CA TYR A 103 8.72 1.68 -17.91
C TYR A 103 10.16 1.19 -17.94
N GLY A 104 10.77 1.31 -19.12
CA GLY A 104 12.21 1.14 -19.25
C GLY A 104 12.98 2.22 -18.47
N ARG A 105 14.27 1.99 -18.29
CA ARG A 105 15.20 2.98 -17.73
C ARG A 105 16.24 3.33 -18.79
N ILE A 106 16.51 4.62 -18.96
CA ILE A 106 17.50 5.14 -19.90
C ILE A 106 18.67 5.67 -19.06
N THR A 107 19.87 5.25 -19.41
CA THR A 107 21.09 5.80 -18.80
C THR A 107 21.52 7.02 -19.60
N SER A 108 21.67 8.17 -18.95
CA SER A 108 22.25 9.38 -19.56
C SER A 108 23.42 9.91 -18.71
N PHE A 109 24.11 10.95 -19.20
CA PHE A 109 25.15 11.65 -18.44
C PHE A 109 24.65 12.22 -17.09
N GLU A 110 23.34 12.42 -16.95
CA GLU A 110 22.70 12.89 -15.72
C GLU A 110 22.22 11.74 -14.81
N GLY A 111 22.54 10.49 -15.17
CA GLY A 111 22.18 9.28 -14.43
C GLY A 111 21.06 8.46 -15.07
N ILE A 112 20.43 7.60 -14.25
CA ILE A 112 19.35 6.71 -14.70
C ILE A 112 18.03 7.47 -14.67
N LYS A 113 17.38 7.58 -15.82
CA LYS A 113 16.08 8.23 -16.01
C LYS A 113 15.00 7.23 -16.41
N GLU A 114 13.76 7.60 -16.18
CA GLU A 114 12.59 6.87 -16.69
C GLU A 114 12.50 7.05 -18.21
N ALA A 115 12.18 5.98 -18.92
CA ALA A 115 11.83 6.08 -20.33
C ALA A 115 10.50 6.83 -20.50
N ASN A 116 10.32 7.48 -21.64
CA ASN A 116 9.08 8.23 -21.93
C ASN A 116 7.89 7.31 -22.25
N SER A 117 8.14 6.04 -22.54
CA SER A 117 7.13 5.05 -22.89
C SER A 117 7.28 3.78 -22.05
N LYS A 118 6.17 3.06 -21.93
CA LYS A 118 6.14 1.73 -21.30
C LYS A 118 6.92 0.75 -22.16
N ALA A 119 7.76 -0.07 -21.52
CA ALA A 119 8.47 -1.15 -22.19
C ALA A 119 7.58 -2.40 -22.35
N PHE A 120 6.68 -2.62 -21.39
CA PHE A 120 5.75 -3.75 -21.40
C PHE A 120 4.46 -3.39 -20.64
N LYS A 121 3.49 -4.31 -20.62
CA LYS A 121 2.29 -4.21 -19.78
C LYS A 121 2.36 -5.26 -18.69
N LEU A 122 2.52 -4.82 -17.45
CA LEU A 122 2.45 -5.71 -16.29
C LEU A 122 1.03 -6.28 -16.15
N LYS A 123 0.90 -7.58 -15.87
CA LYS A 123 -0.37 -8.28 -15.60
C LYS A 123 -0.15 -9.27 -14.47
N ASP A 124 -1.10 -9.32 -13.53
CA ASP A 124 -1.25 -10.36 -12.51
C ASP A 124 0.06 -10.88 -11.91
N CYS A 125 0.84 -9.96 -11.34
CA CYS A 125 2.10 -10.32 -10.71
C CYS A 125 1.85 -11.01 -9.36
N GLU A 126 2.43 -12.19 -9.22
CA GLU A 126 2.61 -12.82 -7.92
C GLU A 126 3.66 -12.02 -7.14
N PHE A 127 3.25 -11.45 -6.01
CA PHE A 127 4.16 -10.77 -5.10
C PHE A 127 4.35 -11.64 -3.88
N LYS A 128 5.55 -12.21 -3.72
CA LYS A 128 5.92 -12.94 -2.51
C LYS A 128 6.45 -11.92 -1.50
N PRO A 129 5.68 -11.53 -0.47
CA PRO A 129 6.21 -10.65 0.56
C PRO A 129 7.41 -11.33 1.21
N ILE A 130 8.40 -10.51 1.53
CA ILE A 130 9.58 -10.92 2.28
C ILE A 130 9.09 -11.31 3.67
N ASP A 131 9.53 -12.45 4.17
CA ASP A 131 9.24 -12.85 5.54
C ASP A 131 9.79 -11.82 6.54
N SER A 132 9.34 -11.88 7.80
CA SER A 132 9.81 -10.97 8.86
C SER A 132 11.33 -11.03 9.11
N ASN A 133 12.02 -12.01 8.53
CA ASN A 133 13.47 -12.16 8.58
C ASN A 133 14.20 -11.18 7.63
N GLY A 134 13.47 -10.53 6.72
CA GLY A 134 14.04 -9.55 5.79
C GLY A 134 15.08 -10.14 4.84
N TYR A 135 15.89 -9.27 4.25
CA TYR A 135 17.08 -9.67 3.50
C TYR A 135 18.33 -9.24 4.23
N LYS A 136 19.40 -10.04 4.13
CA LYS A 136 20.74 -9.54 4.47
C LYS A 136 21.07 -8.41 3.51
N LYS A 137 21.25 -7.20 4.05
CA LYS A 137 21.70 -6.04 3.27
C LYS A 137 23.08 -6.39 2.70
N GLY A 138 23.13 -6.70 1.42
CA GLY A 138 24.40 -6.88 0.72
C GLY A 138 25.18 -5.56 0.75
N ARG A 139 26.47 -5.62 1.03
CA ARG A 139 27.34 -4.44 0.93
C ARG A 139 27.95 -4.45 -0.47
N LEU A 140 27.48 -3.54 -1.33
CA LEU A 140 28.12 -3.29 -2.61
C LEU A 140 29.26 -2.30 -2.38
N GLU A 141 30.49 -2.79 -2.40
CA GLU A 141 31.69 -1.97 -2.28
C GLU A 141 32.39 -1.84 -3.64
N PHE A 142 32.94 -0.65 -3.86
CA PHE A 142 33.75 -0.33 -5.02
C PHE A 142 35.18 -0.15 -4.56
N LYS A 143 36.11 -0.85 -5.21
CA LYS A 143 37.54 -0.77 -4.90
C LYS A 143 38.21 0.42 -5.60
N SER A 144 37.62 0.92 -6.68
CA SER A 144 38.09 2.07 -7.46
C SER A 144 36.95 2.64 -8.31
N GLU A 145 37.19 3.79 -8.93
CA GLU A 145 36.27 4.41 -9.90
C GLU A 145 36.04 3.50 -11.13
N GLU A 146 37.09 2.81 -11.58
CA GLU A 146 37.00 1.81 -12.65
C GLU A 146 36.17 0.59 -12.25
N ASP A 147 36.29 0.12 -10.99
CA ASP A 147 35.49 -0.97 -10.44
C ASP A 147 34.02 -0.56 -10.28
N TRP A 148 33.78 0.71 -9.91
CA TRP A 148 32.44 1.30 -9.95
C TRP A 148 31.87 1.29 -11.36
N MET A 149 32.59 1.85 -12.34
CA MET A 149 32.17 1.87 -13.74
C MET A 149 31.91 0.45 -14.27
N LYS A 150 32.76 -0.54 -13.99
CA LYS A 150 32.56 -1.93 -14.45
C LYS A 150 31.33 -2.60 -13.83
N LYS A 151 31.04 -2.32 -12.55
CA LYS A 151 29.91 -2.93 -11.83
C LYS A 151 28.57 -2.24 -12.09
N THR A 152 28.57 -0.97 -12.48
CA THR A 152 27.35 -0.18 -12.69
C THR A 152 27.05 0.11 -14.16
N ASN A 153 28.03 0.08 -15.06
CA ASN A 153 27.79 0.34 -16.49
C ASN A 153 27.19 -0.89 -17.19
N LEU A 154 25.97 -0.71 -17.68
CA LEU A 154 25.26 -1.62 -18.60
C LEU A 154 25.77 -1.51 -20.07
N PHE A 155 26.90 -0.85 -20.31
CA PHE A 155 27.40 -0.51 -21.66
C PHE A 155 28.25 -1.60 -22.32
N PHE A 156 28.38 -2.77 -21.73
CA PHE A 156 29.12 -3.89 -22.33
C PHE A 156 28.16 -5.03 -22.64
N GLY A 157 27.51 -4.91 -23.80
CA GLY A 157 27.05 -6.04 -24.61
C GLY A 157 28.09 -6.35 -25.68
#